data_AF-A0A914F8P1-F1
#
_entry.id   AF-A0A914F8P1-F1
#
_cell.length_a   1.000
_cell.length_b   1.000
_cell.length_c   1.000
_cell.angle_alpha   90.00
_cell.angle_beta   90.00
_cell.angle_gamma   90.00
#
_symmetry.space_group_name_H-M   'P 1'
#
loop_
_entity.id
_entity.type
_entity.pdbx_description
1 polymer ?
#
loop_
_entity_poly.entity_id
_entity_poly.type
_entity_poly.pdbx_seq_one_letter_code
_entity_poly.pdbx_strand_id
1 'polypeptide(L)'
;MRRIFGSGQPKAPPPNLNDAIQTIEGRSESMEKKVAKLDQELVQLKDQLKKMREGPSKNLVKQKALRILKQKRMYEGQKDQLNQQTFNMEQSNFAIQGMKDNQVTVAAMKDGLKTMKNEYKKLNIDKIDRLQDEMEDMLDM
;
A
#
# COMPACT_ATOMS: atom_id res chain seq x y z
N MET A 1 -37.77 34.27 4.68
CA MET A 1 -37.25 32.89 4.55
C MET A 1 -35.74 32.94 4.34
N ARG A 2 -34.95 32.47 5.32
CA ARG A 2 -33.52 32.20 5.16
C ARG A 2 -33.29 30.72 5.49
N ARG A 3 -32.56 30.04 4.60
CA ARG A 3 -32.49 28.59 4.45
C ARG A 3 -31.92 27.94 5.72
N ILE A 4 -32.73 27.09 6.35
CA ILE A 4 -32.41 26.26 7.54
C ILE A 4 -32.45 24.77 7.16
N PHE A 5 -31.86 24.40 6.01
CA PHE A 5 -31.71 22.99 5.65
C PHE A 5 -30.40 22.74 4.91
N GLY A 6 -29.56 21.88 5.48
CA GLY A 6 -28.43 21.25 4.81
C GLY A 6 -27.05 21.78 5.21
N SER A 7 -26.67 21.66 6.49
CA SER A 7 -25.24 21.48 6.79
C SER A 7 -24.80 20.20 6.07
N GLY A 8 -23.97 20.36 5.04
CA GLY A 8 -23.46 19.24 4.26
C GLY A 8 -22.86 18.21 5.20
N GLN A 9 -23.26 16.94 5.03
CA GLN A 9 -22.59 15.81 5.66
C GLN A 9 -21.07 15.99 5.53
N PRO A 10 -20.29 15.77 6.60
CA PRO A 10 -18.83 15.81 6.49
C PRO A 10 -18.43 14.87 5.35
N LYS A 11 -17.82 15.43 4.29
CA LYS A 11 -17.35 14.64 3.15
C LYS A 11 -16.45 13.55 3.71
N ALA A 12 -16.84 12.30 3.52
CA ALA A 12 -16.01 11.17 3.89
C ALA A 12 -14.61 11.38 3.33
N PRO A 13 -13.55 11.09 4.11
CA PRO A 13 -12.19 11.23 3.63
C PRO A 13 -12.05 10.46 2.31
N PRO A 14 -11.29 11.00 1.34
CA PRO A 14 -11.09 10.32 0.06
C PRO A 14 -10.52 8.92 0.32
N PRO A 15 -10.93 7.91 -0.45
CA PRO A 15 -10.43 6.56 -0.28
C PRO A 15 -8.90 6.57 -0.36
N ASN A 16 -8.26 6.00 0.66
CA ASN A 16 -6.82 5.87 0.71
C ASN A 16 -6.43 4.41 0.41
N LEU A 17 -5.24 4.22 -0.15
CA LEU A 17 -4.76 2.90 -0.55
C LEU A 17 -4.60 1.94 0.65
N ASN A 18 -4.26 2.45 1.83
CA ASN A 18 -4.09 1.64 3.03
C ASN A 18 -5.41 1.04 3.52
N ASP A 19 -6.50 1.82 3.56
CA ASP A 19 -7.83 1.35 3.95
C ASP A 19 -8.34 0.28 2.98
N ALA A 20 -8.06 0.47 1.69
CA ALA A 20 -8.43 -0.47 0.65
C ALA A 20 -7.60 -1.78 0.75
N ILE A 21 -6.30 -1.70 1.06
CA ILE A 21 -5.45 -2.87 1.36
C ILE A 21 -6.03 -3.64 2.55
N GLN A 22 -6.29 -2.97 3.67
CA GLN A 22 -6.86 -3.60 4.88
C GLN A 22 -8.20 -4.29 4.61
N THR A 23 -9.04 -3.69 3.78
CA THR A 23 -10.33 -4.28 3.38
C THR A 23 -10.13 -5.59 2.61
N ILE A 24 -9.16 -5.63 1.69
CA ILE A 24 -8.85 -6.82 0.88
C ILE A 24 -8.19 -7.90 1.74
N GLU A 25 -7.31 -7.53 2.66
CA GLU A 25 -6.71 -8.44 3.65
C GLU A 25 -7.79 -9.11 4.50
N GLY A 26 -8.75 -8.35 5.04
CA GLY A 26 -9.87 -8.92 5.80
C GLY A 26 -10.74 -9.90 4.97
N ARG A 27 -10.88 -9.65 3.66
CA ARG A 27 -11.53 -10.61 2.74
C ARG A 27 -10.66 -11.85 2.51
N SER A 28 -9.34 -11.70 2.38
CA SER A 28 -8.39 -12.80 2.22
C SER A 28 -8.41 -13.71 3.46
N GLU A 29 -8.38 -13.15 4.67
CA GLU A 29 -8.53 -13.89 5.93
C GLU A 29 -9.85 -14.66 6.00
N SER A 30 -10.95 -14.06 5.53
CA SER A 30 -12.25 -14.74 5.47
C SER A 30 -12.19 -15.96 4.54
N MET A 31 -11.51 -15.86 3.40
CA MET A 31 -11.32 -16.99 2.49
C MET A 31 -10.44 -18.07 3.12
N GLU A 32 -9.37 -17.67 3.81
CA GLU A 32 -8.48 -18.59 4.53
C GLU A 32 -9.22 -19.38 5.61
N LYS A 33 -10.08 -18.72 6.40
CA LYS A 33 -10.94 -19.39 7.39
C LYS A 33 -11.89 -20.41 6.73
N LYS A 34 -12.41 -20.14 5.53
CA LYS A 34 -13.24 -21.10 4.77
C LYS A 34 -12.42 -22.28 4.26
N VAL A 35 -11.23 -22.02 3.71
CA VAL A 35 -10.30 -23.07 3.25
C VAL A 35 -9.93 -24.00 4.41
N ALA A 36 -9.56 -23.44 5.58
CA ALA A 36 -9.20 -24.22 6.77
C ALA A 36 -10.33 -25.15 7.24
N LYS A 37 -11.59 -24.67 7.22
CA LYS A 37 -12.76 -25.49 7.57
C LYS A 37 -12.95 -26.66 6.59
N LEU A 38 -12.81 -26.41 5.28
CA LEU A 38 -12.94 -27.45 4.26
C LEU A 38 -11.79 -28.46 4.35
N ASP A 39 -10.58 -28.02 4.70
CA ASP A 39 -9.44 -28.92 4.93
C ASP A 39 -9.68 -29.87 6.11
N GLN A 40 -10.20 -29.35 7.22
CA GLN A 40 -10.58 -30.19 8.36
C GLN A 40 -11.62 -31.23 7.97
N GLU A 41 -12.63 -30.87 7.18
CA GLU A 41 -13.64 -31.82 6.70
C GLU A 41 -13.01 -32.87 5.75
N LEU A 42 -12.09 -32.47 4.87
CA LEU A 42 -11.37 -33.40 3.98
C LEU A 42 -10.52 -34.41 4.75
N VAL A 43 -9.86 -33.99 5.84
CA VAL A 43 -9.09 -34.88 6.71
C VAL A 43 -10.01 -35.94 7.33
N GLN A 44 -11.16 -35.53 7.87
CA GLN A 44 -12.15 -36.46 8.44
C GLN A 44 -12.67 -37.46 7.40
N LEU A 45 -13.01 -36.99 6.20
CA LEU A 45 -13.47 -37.86 5.11
C LEU A 45 -12.38 -38.81 4.63
N LYS A 46 -11.12 -38.36 4.58
CA LYS A 46 -9.97 -39.22 4.25
C LYS A 46 -9.82 -40.35 5.26
N ASP A 47 -9.93 -40.06 6.56
CA ASP A 47 -9.81 -41.09 7.60
C ASP A 47 -11.02 -42.03 7.64
N GLN A 48 -12.22 -41.53 7.34
CA GLN A 48 -13.39 -42.37 7.13
C GLN A 48 -13.18 -43.34 5.96
N LEU A 49 -12.72 -42.83 4.81
CA LEU A 49 -12.47 -43.64 3.61
C LEU A 49 -11.44 -44.75 3.84
N LYS A 50 -10.40 -44.52 4.64
CA LYS A 50 -9.39 -45.54 4.99
C LYS A 50 -10.00 -46.73 5.72
N LYS A 51 -11.02 -46.50 6.56
CA LYS A 51 -11.67 -47.53 7.38
C LYS A 51 -12.79 -48.26 6.64
N MET A 52 -13.20 -47.79 5.46
CA MET A 52 -14.29 -48.36 4.68
C MET A 52 -13.80 -49.42 3.70
N ARG A 53 -14.55 -50.53 3.63
CA ARG A 53 -14.44 -51.52 2.54
C ARG A 53 -14.90 -50.91 1.22
N GLU A 54 -14.37 -51.39 0.11
CA GLU A 54 -14.84 -50.97 -1.21
C GLU A 54 -16.32 -51.33 -1.40
N GLY A 55 -17.07 -50.41 -2.02
CA GLY A 55 -18.50 -50.58 -2.25
C GLY A 55 -19.27 -49.27 -2.41
N PRO A 56 -20.61 -49.33 -2.60
CA PRO A 56 -21.45 -48.17 -2.86
C PRO A 56 -21.33 -47.08 -1.78
N SER A 57 -21.29 -47.46 -0.50
CA SER A 57 -21.14 -46.51 0.61
C SER A 57 -19.82 -45.74 0.55
N LYS A 58 -18.70 -46.41 0.21
CA LYS A 58 -17.39 -45.75 0.07
C LYS A 58 -17.38 -44.80 -1.12
N ASN A 59 -18.07 -45.14 -2.20
CA ASN A 59 -18.20 -44.27 -3.38
C ASN A 59 -18.98 -42.99 -3.06
N LEU A 60 -20.02 -43.05 -2.23
CA LEU A 60 -20.75 -41.85 -1.77
C LEU A 60 -19.84 -40.89 -0.98
N VAL A 61 -19.01 -41.43 -0.08
CA VAL A 61 -18.05 -40.63 0.70
C VAL A 61 -16.97 -40.04 -0.22
N LYS A 62 -16.46 -40.79 -1.21
CA LYS A 62 -15.53 -40.28 -2.24
C LYS A 62 -16.16 -39.11 -3.01
N GLN A 63 -17.42 -39.23 -3.44
CA GLN A 63 -18.12 -38.16 -4.14
C GLN A 63 -18.31 -36.91 -3.27
N LYS A 64 -18.64 -37.08 -1.98
CA LYS A 64 -18.70 -35.97 -1.02
C LYS A 64 -17.34 -35.26 -0.90
N ALA A 65 -16.26 -36.02 -0.72
CA ALA A 65 -14.91 -35.48 -0.63
C ALA A 65 -14.51 -34.71 -1.90
N LEU A 66 -14.86 -35.21 -3.09
CA LEU A 66 -14.62 -34.52 -4.36
C LEU A 66 -15.36 -33.17 -4.46
N ARG A 67 -16.60 -33.08 -3.96
CA ARG A 67 -17.34 -31.81 -3.94
C ARG A 67 -16.67 -30.77 -3.03
N ILE A 68 -16.26 -31.19 -1.83
CA ILE A 68 -15.57 -30.33 -0.88
C ILE A 68 -14.20 -29.89 -1.43
N LEU A 69 -13.47 -30.80 -2.06
CA LEU A 69 -12.20 -30.47 -2.70
C LEU A 69 -12.35 -29.43 -3.82
N LYS A 70 -13.41 -29.53 -4.64
CA LYS A 70 -13.72 -28.51 -5.65
C LYS A 70 -14.03 -27.15 -5.02
N GLN A 71 -14.83 -27.14 -3.94
CA GLN A 71 -15.14 -25.90 -3.23
C GLN A 71 -13.90 -25.28 -2.58
N LYS A 72 -13.01 -26.11 -2.03
CA LYS A 72 -11.74 -25.66 -1.46
C LYS A 72 -10.88 -24.96 -2.52
N ARG A 73 -10.67 -25.62 -3.67
CA ARG A 73 -9.90 -25.05 -4.80
C ARG A 73 -10.48 -23.74 -5.30
N MET A 74 -11.80 -23.60 -5.31
CA MET A 74 -12.46 -22.33 -5.67
C MET A 74 -12.10 -21.20 -4.70
N TYR A 75 -12.11 -21.45 -3.38
CA TYR A 75 -11.72 -20.44 -2.40
C TYR A 75 -10.22 -20.16 -2.39
N GLU A 76 -9.37 -21.17 -2.63
CA GLU A 76 -7.92 -20.98 -2.83
C GLU A 76 -7.67 -20.03 -4.02
N GLY A 77 -8.34 -20.26 -5.16
CA GLY A 77 -8.21 -19.35 -6.30
C GLY A 77 -8.72 -17.93 -6.03
N GLN A 78 -9.80 -17.77 -5.27
CA GLN A 78 -10.26 -16.44 -4.83
C GLN A 78 -9.26 -15.75 -3.91
N LYS A 79 -8.64 -16.49 -2.98
CA LYS A 79 -7.58 -15.98 -2.10
C LYS A 79 -6.38 -15.52 -2.93
N ASP A 80 -5.94 -16.31 -3.91
CA ASP A 80 -4.80 -15.97 -4.77
C ASP A 80 -5.06 -14.67 -5.57
N GLN A 81 -6.28 -14.50 -6.09
CA GLN A 81 -6.68 -13.25 -6.76
C GLN A 81 -6.62 -12.04 -5.82
N LEU A 82 -7.11 -12.18 -4.58
CA LEU A 82 -7.05 -11.10 -3.59
C LEU A 82 -5.60 -10.77 -3.21
N ASN A 83 -4.75 -11.79 -3.05
CA ASN A 83 -3.33 -11.58 -2.75
C ASN A 83 -2.62 -10.84 -3.89
N GLN A 84 -2.91 -11.17 -5.15
CA GLN A 84 -2.37 -10.43 -6.29
C GLN A 84 -2.85 -8.97 -6.30
N GLN A 85 -4.12 -8.73 -5.93
CA GLN A 85 -4.66 -7.38 -5.82
C GLN A 85 -3.95 -6.58 -4.72
N THR A 86 -3.76 -7.17 -3.53
CA THR A 86 -3.00 -6.56 -2.43
C THR A 86 -1.58 -6.23 -2.85
N PHE A 87 -0.87 -7.17 -3.48
CA PHE A 87 0.49 -6.93 -3.97
C PHE A 87 0.57 -5.73 -4.92
N ASN A 88 -0.30 -5.66 -5.92
CA ASN A 88 -0.33 -4.53 -6.86
C ASN A 88 -0.59 -3.18 -6.16
N MET A 89 -1.42 -3.20 -5.12
CA MET A 89 -1.72 -2.01 -4.32
C MET A 89 -0.56 -1.61 -3.42
N GLU A 90 0.12 -2.56 -2.79
CA GLU A 90 1.34 -2.32 -2.01
C GLU A 90 2.45 -1.71 -2.87
N GLN A 91 2.65 -2.20 -4.09
CA GLN A 91 3.60 -1.61 -5.05
C GLN A 91 3.23 -0.16 -5.38
N SER A 92 1.94 0.11 -5.61
CA SER A 92 1.45 1.48 -5.85
C SER A 92 1.64 2.39 -4.64
N ASN A 93 1.39 1.86 -3.43
CA ASN A 93 1.56 2.58 -2.18
C ASN A 93 3.02 2.92 -1.92
N PHE A 94 3.94 1.99 -2.20
CA PHE A 94 5.39 2.22 -2.13
C PHE A 94 5.83 3.33 -3.10
N ALA A 95 5.36 3.29 -4.36
CA ALA A 95 5.66 4.34 -5.34
C ALA A 95 5.13 5.71 -4.88
N ILE A 96 3.93 5.77 -4.31
CA ILE A 96 3.36 7.00 -3.76
C ILE A 96 4.19 7.53 -2.60
N GLN A 97 4.68 6.65 -1.72
CA GLN A 97 5.54 7.06 -0.61
C GLN A 97 6.86 7.66 -1.14
N GLY A 98 7.52 7.01 -2.10
CA GLY A 98 8.71 7.55 -2.74
C GLY A 98 8.47 8.90 -3.43
N MET A 99 7.31 9.09 -4.06
CA MET A 99 6.93 10.39 -4.63
C MET A 99 6.74 11.47 -3.57
N LYS A 100 6.16 11.14 -2.40
CA LYS A 100 6.03 12.07 -1.28
C LYS A 100 7.40 12.46 -0.73
N ASP A 101 8.29 11.50 -0.54
CA ASP A 101 9.65 11.75 -0.04
C ASP A 101 10.44 12.63 -1.02
N ASN A 102 10.28 12.40 -2.33
CA ASN A 102 10.86 13.26 -3.37
C ASN A 102 10.28 14.68 -3.33
N GLN A 103 8.96 14.84 -3.12
CA GLN A 103 8.36 16.17 -2.97
C GLN A 103 8.92 16.91 -1.76
N VAL A 104 9.07 16.23 -0.62
CA VAL A 104 9.67 16.80 0.60
C VAL A 104 11.10 17.23 0.32
N THR A 105 11.89 16.40 -0.36
CA THR A 105 13.26 16.72 -0.75
C THR A 105 13.33 17.95 -1.64
N VAL A 106 12.50 18.03 -2.68
CA VAL A 106 12.43 19.19 -3.59
C VAL A 106 12.00 20.46 -2.84
N ALA A 107 11.05 20.34 -1.91
CA ALA A 107 10.63 21.46 -1.08
C ALA A 107 11.78 21.97 -0.20
N ALA A 108 12.53 21.06 0.45
CA ALA A 108 13.71 21.40 1.24
C ALA A 108 14.82 22.06 0.39
N MET A 109 15.06 21.57 -0.82
CA MET A 109 16.02 22.18 -1.75
C MET A 109 15.62 23.60 -2.16
N LYS A 110 14.32 23.83 -2.42
CA LYS A 110 13.81 25.17 -2.74
C LYS A 110 14.00 26.14 -1.60
N ASP A 111 13.75 25.70 -0.37
CA ASP A 111 13.94 26.54 0.82
C ASP A 111 15.43 26.81 1.09
N GLY A 112 16.28 25.79 0.98
CA GLY A 112 17.74 25.94 1.06
C GLY A 112 18.29 26.91 0.02
N LEU A 113 17.82 26.85 -1.23
CA LEU A 113 18.20 27.79 -2.29
C LEU A 113 17.76 29.22 -1.97
N LYS A 114 16.58 29.40 -1.37
CA LYS A 114 16.09 30.73 -0.94
C LYS A 114 16.97 31.30 0.17
N THR A 115 17.34 30.49 1.14
CA THR A 115 18.26 30.87 2.23
C THR A 115 19.64 31.22 1.67
N MET A 116 20.20 30.40 0.79
CA MET A 116 21.48 30.68 0.13
C MET A 116 21.47 32.01 -0.64
N LYS A 117 20.40 32.30 -1.39
CA LYS A 117 20.23 33.58 -2.09
C LYS A 117 20.17 34.77 -1.13
N ASN A 118 19.53 34.60 0.03
CA ASN A 118 19.47 35.66 1.04
C ASN A 118 20.83 35.91 1.69
N GLU A 119 21.57 34.85 2.05
CA GLU A 119 22.93 34.98 2.60
C GLU A 119 23.91 35.54 1.56
N TYR A 120 23.80 35.15 0.29
CA TYR A 120 24.61 35.71 -0.79
C TYR A 120 24.43 37.24 -0.93
N LYS A 121 23.21 37.75 -0.76
CA LYS A 121 22.96 39.21 -0.75
C LYS A 121 23.61 39.93 0.45
N LYS A 122 23.87 39.22 1.55
CA LYS A 122 24.55 39.77 2.74
C LYS A 122 26.06 39.75 2.60
N LEU A 123 26.62 38.96 1.70
CA LEU A 123 28.02 39.12 1.28
C LEU A 123 28.09 40.46 0.56
N ASN A 124 28.45 41.49 1.31
CA ASN A 124 28.48 42.89 0.85
C ASN A 124 29.29 42.99 -0.43
N ILE A 125 28.60 43.18 -1.56
CA ILE A 125 29.19 43.61 -2.83
C ILE A 125 30.01 44.90 -2.59
N ASP A 126 29.50 45.79 -1.74
CA ASP A 126 30.19 47.01 -1.31
C ASP A 126 31.55 46.78 -0.61
N LYS A 127 31.83 45.56 -0.14
CA LYS A 127 33.15 45.17 0.40
C LYS A 127 34.03 44.50 -0.64
N ILE A 128 33.44 43.88 -1.67
CA ILE A 128 34.17 43.29 -2.79
C ILE A 128 34.69 44.40 -3.70
N ASP A 129 33.87 45.42 -4.00
CA ASP A 129 34.30 46.57 -4.80
C ASP A 129 35.46 47.32 -4.11
N ARG A 130 35.34 47.56 -2.78
CA ARG A 130 36.45 48.14 -1.99
C ARG A 130 37.70 47.27 -1.93
N LEU A 131 37.56 45.94 -1.93
CA LEU A 131 38.70 45.01 -1.98
C LEU A 131 39.37 45.00 -3.36
N GLN A 132 38.59 45.21 -4.43
CA GLN A 132 39.13 45.36 -5.78
C GLN A 132 39.88 46.69 -5.92
N ASP A 133 39.30 47.79 -5.46
CA ASP A 133 39.94 49.12 -5.46
C ASP A 133 41.25 49.10 -4.63
N GLU A 134 41.24 48.51 -3.43
CA GLU A 134 42.44 48.36 -2.59
C GLU A 134 43.50 47.42 -3.21
N MET A 135 43.12 46.48 -4.08
CA MET A 135 44.07 45.62 -4.80
C MET A 135 44.65 46.31 -6.05
N GLU A 136 43.85 47.12 -6.75
CA GLU A 136 44.30 47.94 -7.89
C GLU A 136 45.32 48.98 -7.43
N ASP A 137 45.03 49.68 -6.32
CA ASP A 137 45.95 50.65 -5.69
C ASP A 137 47.29 50.02 -5.24
N MET A 138 47.31 48.71 -4.98
CA MET A 138 48.51 47.97 -4.57
C MET A 138 49.35 47.45 -5.74
N LEU A 139 48.76 47.29 -6.92
CA LEU A 139 49.44 46.88 -8.16
C LEU A 139 49.97 48.07 -8.97
N ASP A 140 49.42 49.26 -8.75
CA ASP A 140 49.87 50.54 -9.34
C ASP A 140 50.96 51.25 -8.50
N MET A 141 51.50 50.60 -7.45
CA MET A 141 52.75 50.96 -6.76
C MET A 141 53.96 50.23 -7.34
#